data_AF-A0A847JHT2-F1
#
_entry.id   AF-A0A847JHT2-F1
#
_cell.length_a   1.000
_cell.length_b   1.000
_cell.length_c   1.000
_cell.angle_alpha   90.00
_cell.angle_beta   90.00
_cell.angle_gamma   90.00
#
_symmetry.space_group_name_H-M   'P 1'
#
loop_
_entity.id
_entity.type
_entity.pdbx_description
1 polymer ?
#
loop_
_entity_poly.entity_id
_entity_poly.type
_entity_poly.pdbx_seq_one_letter_code
_entity_poly.pdbx_strand_id
1 'polypeptide(L)'
;MDALTLEQLPDDVASLKNIIAALMKEASQYKSEAATASLEALSWQEKYESLKHRFFGSSSEKKPKEENSQGWLFNEAETYAKEAPKTEEKVSVKAHERVKRGPKPIPNDIPRVDIVSECSLEERTCPHCGALRPEIGEEVREEL
;
A
#
# COMPACT_ATOMS: atom_id res chain seq x y z
N MET A 1 43.03 -9.81 7.56
CA MET A 1 43.47 -8.42 7.36
C MET A 1 44.65 -8.23 8.28
N ASP A 2 45.85 -8.32 7.75
CA ASP A 2 47.07 -8.20 8.54
C ASP A 2 47.19 -6.75 9.00
N ALA A 3 46.96 -6.52 10.28
CA ALA A 3 47.15 -5.21 10.88
C ALA A 3 48.65 -4.92 10.88
N LEU A 4 49.06 -3.94 10.07
CA LEU A 4 50.43 -3.41 10.09
C LEU A 4 50.73 -2.97 11.53
N THR A 5 51.68 -3.65 12.17
CA THR A 5 52.06 -3.33 13.55
C THR A 5 53.02 -2.14 13.53
N LEU A 6 53.02 -1.32 14.59
CA LEU A 6 53.86 -0.10 14.65
C LEU A 6 55.35 -0.40 14.46
N GLU A 7 55.79 -1.60 14.82
CA GLU A 7 57.17 -2.08 14.69
C GLU A 7 57.61 -2.35 13.24
N GLN A 8 56.67 -2.40 12.29
CA GLN A 8 56.95 -2.64 10.87
C GLN A 8 57.02 -1.34 10.05
N LEU A 9 56.75 -0.18 10.67
CA LEU A 9 56.89 1.09 9.97
C LEU A 9 58.36 1.51 9.90
N PRO A 10 58.81 2.02 8.74
CA PRO A 10 60.14 2.62 8.64
C PRO A 10 60.30 3.82 9.59
N ASP A 11 61.46 3.95 10.24
CA ASP A 11 61.78 5.09 11.12
C ASP A 11 62.20 6.36 10.37
N ASP A 12 62.35 6.30 9.04
CA ASP A 12 62.74 7.45 8.23
C ASP A 12 61.54 8.37 7.92
N VAL A 13 61.71 9.67 8.22
CA VAL A 13 60.65 10.67 8.08
C VAL A 13 60.16 10.82 6.64
N ALA A 14 61.04 10.66 5.63
CA ALA A 14 60.63 10.77 4.24
C ALA A 14 59.78 9.57 3.81
N SER A 15 60.18 8.36 4.22
CA SER A 15 59.41 7.14 3.95
C SER A 15 58.03 7.14 4.63
N LEU A 16 57.92 7.62 5.88
CA LEU A 16 56.64 7.77 6.57
C LEU A 16 55.70 8.78 5.88
N LYS A 17 56.23 9.92 5.42
CA LYS A 17 55.43 10.92 4.67
C LYS A 17 54.85 10.34 3.38
N ASN A 18 55.62 9.51 2.67
CA ASN A 18 55.15 8.84 1.45
C ASN A 18 54.03 7.83 1.75
N ILE A 19 54.18 7.04 2.82
CA ILE A 19 53.14 6.09 3.26
C ILE A 19 51.87 6.84 3.67
N ILE A 20 51.98 7.91 4.45
CA ILE A 20 50.83 8.72 4.85
C ILE A 20 50.13 9.32 3.62
N ALA A 21 50.88 9.84 2.66
CA ALA A 21 50.32 10.38 1.42
C ALA A 21 49.57 9.30 0.61
N ALA A 22 50.14 8.09 0.52
CA ALA A 22 49.50 6.95 -0.14
C ALA A 22 48.21 6.53 0.57
N LEU A 23 48.25 6.38 1.90
CA LEU A 23 47.08 6.03 2.72
C LEU A 23 45.99 7.09 2.66
N MET A 24 46.35 8.37 2.64
CA MET A 24 45.37 9.47 2.48
C MET A 24 44.69 9.42 1.12
N LYS A 25 45.43 9.08 0.06
CA LYS A 25 44.88 8.90 -1.29
C LYS A 25 43.96 7.67 -1.36
N GLU A 26 44.37 6.57 -0.76
CA GLU A 26 43.57 5.34 -0.73
C GLU A 26 42.30 5.53 0.12
N ALA A 27 42.41 6.19 1.27
CA ALA A 27 41.27 6.53 2.11
C ALA A 27 40.28 7.48 1.42
N SER A 28 40.76 8.42 0.59
CA SER A 28 39.86 9.29 -0.18
C SER A 28 39.16 8.55 -1.31
N GLN A 29 39.87 7.62 -1.98
CA GLN A 29 39.29 6.72 -2.98
C GLN A 29 38.20 5.84 -2.36
N TYR A 30 38.50 5.13 -1.27
CA TYR A 30 37.52 4.29 -0.59
C TYR A 30 36.30 5.08 -0.09
N LYS A 31 36.49 6.31 0.40
CA LYS A 31 35.37 7.17 0.77
C LYS A 31 34.50 7.53 -0.43
N SER A 32 35.10 7.81 -1.58
CA SER A 32 34.34 8.12 -2.80
C SER A 32 33.56 6.91 -3.31
N GLU A 33 34.18 5.72 -3.32
CA GLU A 33 33.54 4.47 -3.73
C GLU A 33 32.40 4.07 -2.78
N ALA A 34 32.61 4.23 -1.47
CA ALA A 34 31.57 3.99 -0.48
C ALA A 34 30.38 4.95 -0.65
N ALA A 35 30.66 6.22 -0.97
CA ALA A 35 29.60 7.20 -1.24
C ALA A 35 28.79 6.83 -2.51
N THR A 36 29.45 6.43 -3.60
CA THR A 36 28.76 6.00 -4.82
C THR A 36 27.95 4.74 -4.59
N ALA A 37 28.51 3.74 -3.89
CA ALA A 37 27.79 2.51 -3.56
C ALA A 37 26.57 2.76 -2.67
N SER A 38 26.68 3.69 -1.70
CA SER A 38 25.55 4.07 -0.85
C SER A 38 24.43 4.75 -1.64
N LEU A 39 24.76 5.63 -2.60
CA LEU A 39 23.77 6.26 -3.46
C LEU A 39 23.07 5.25 -4.36
N GLU A 40 23.82 4.30 -4.92
CA GLU A 40 23.24 3.22 -5.71
C GLU A 40 22.31 2.34 -4.87
N ALA A 41 22.72 1.97 -3.66
CA ALA A 41 21.89 1.20 -2.74
C ALA A 41 20.56 1.89 -2.43
N LEU A 42 20.58 3.21 -2.15
CA LEU A 42 19.37 4.00 -1.95
C LEU A 42 18.48 4.00 -3.21
N SER A 43 19.07 4.20 -4.38
CA SER A 43 18.33 4.16 -5.66
C SER A 43 17.66 2.80 -5.89
N TRP A 44 18.34 1.70 -5.57
CA TRP A 44 17.78 0.36 -5.69
C TRP A 44 16.69 0.10 -4.66
N GLN A 45 16.86 0.58 -3.42
CA GLN A 45 15.85 0.47 -2.38
C GLN A 45 14.56 1.19 -2.77
N GLU A 46 14.63 2.42 -3.27
CA GLU A 46 13.47 3.18 -3.73
C GLU A 46 12.73 2.47 -4.88
N LYS A 47 13.48 1.94 -5.86
CA LYS A 47 12.90 1.15 -6.96
C LYS A 47 12.21 -0.11 -6.43
N TYR A 48 12.84 -0.81 -5.49
CA TYR A 48 12.28 -2.01 -4.88
C TYR A 48 10.98 -1.70 -4.13
N GLU A 49 10.96 -0.66 -3.30
CA GLU A 49 9.77 -0.21 -2.58
C GLU A 49 8.65 0.19 -3.56
N SER A 50 8.97 0.94 -4.61
CA SER A 50 8.01 1.32 -5.66
C SER A 50 7.39 0.09 -6.34
N LEU A 51 8.21 -0.91 -6.72
CA LEU A 51 7.72 -2.16 -7.30
C LEU A 51 6.88 -2.95 -6.30
N LYS A 52 7.30 -3.02 -5.03
CA LYS A 52 6.57 -3.70 -3.96
C LYS A 52 5.19 -3.08 -3.76
N HIS A 53 5.08 -1.75 -3.69
CA HIS A 53 3.80 -1.06 -3.61
C HIS A 53 2.93 -1.29 -4.86
N ARG A 54 3.54 -1.32 -6.05
CA ARG A 54 2.80 -1.53 -7.30
C ARG A 54 2.20 -2.94 -7.41
N PHE A 55 2.93 -3.99 -7.01
CA PHE A 55 2.47 -5.37 -7.15
C PHE A 55 1.72 -5.88 -5.92
N PHE A 56 2.11 -5.45 -4.73
CA PHE A 56 1.60 -5.96 -3.44
C PHE A 56 0.91 -4.88 -2.59
N GLY A 57 0.73 -3.67 -3.10
CA GLY A 57 0.02 -2.60 -2.39
C GLY A 57 -1.47 -2.88 -2.22
N SER A 58 -2.08 -2.16 -1.28
CA SER A 58 -3.52 -2.26 -1.02
C SER A 58 -4.31 -1.90 -2.29
N SER A 59 -5.48 -2.50 -2.49
CA SER A 59 -6.28 -2.24 -3.70
C SER A 59 -6.71 -0.77 -3.83
N SER A 60 -6.74 -0.03 -2.72
CA SER A 60 -6.99 1.41 -2.66
C SER A 60 -5.82 2.26 -3.14
N GLU A 61 -4.60 1.72 -3.14
CA GLU A 61 -3.38 2.40 -3.61
C GLU A 61 -2.97 1.96 -5.02
N LYS A 62 -3.66 0.97 -5.60
CA LYS A 62 -3.45 0.54 -6.98
C LYS A 62 -3.86 1.66 -7.93
N LYS A 63 -2.88 2.44 -8.37
CA LYS A 63 -3.08 3.41 -9.46
C LYS A 63 -3.42 2.65 -10.75
N PRO A 64 -4.54 2.96 -11.43
CA PRO A 64 -4.82 2.41 -12.75
C PRO A 64 -3.65 2.69 -13.70
N LYS A 65 -3.37 1.73 -14.59
CA LYS A 65 -2.19 1.77 -15.48
C LYS A 65 -2.15 3.06 -16.33
N GLU A 66 -3.32 3.61 -16.64
CA GLU A 66 -3.57 4.83 -17.41
C GLU A 66 -3.23 6.12 -16.64
N GLU A 67 -3.25 6.09 -15.30
CA GLU A 67 -3.07 7.26 -14.43
C GLU A 67 -1.60 7.46 -13.99
N ASN A 68 -0.68 6.60 -14.46
CA ASN A 68 0.76 6.78 -14.24
C ASN A 68 1.35 7.95 -15.05
N SER A 69 0.59 8.57 -15.95
CA SER A 69 0.96 9.86 -16.53
C SER A 69 0.39 10.96 -15.66
N GLN A 70 1.25 11.62 -14.88
CA GLN A 70 0.92 12.85 -14.15
C GLN A 70 0.31 13.93 -15.07
N GLY A 71 0.48 13.79 -16.40
CA GLY A 71 -0.14 14.65 -17.41
C GLY A 71 -1.68 14.58 -17.47
N TRP A 72 -2.33 13.60 -16.83
CA TRP A 72 -3.79 13.52 -16.79
C TRP A 72 -4.41 14.29 -15.62
N LEU A 73 -3.60 14.70 -14.63
CA LEU A 73 -4.07 15.39 -13.43
C LEU A 73 -4.64 16.79 -13.71
N PHE A 74 -4.37 17.35 -14.89
CA PHE A 74 -4.86 18.66 -15.33
C PHE A 74 -5.59 18.61 -16.67
N ASN A 75 -5.89 17.42 -17.18
CA ASN A 75 -6.48 17.27 -18.51
C ASN A 75 -8.00 17.15 -18.53
N GLU A 76 -8.65 17.51 -17.41
CA GLU A 76 -10.11 17.50 -17.27
C GLU A 76 -10.78 18.28 -18.42
N ALA A 77 -10.29 19.48 -18.73
CA ALA A 77 -10.83 20.32 -19.80
C ALA A 77 -10.75 19.64 -21.18
N GLU A 78 -9.65 18.95 -21.51
CA GLU A 78 -9.52 18.23 -22.79
C GLU A 78 -10.33 16.93 -22.84
N THR A 79 -10.47 16.24 -21.69
CA THR A 79 -11.32 15.04 -21.60
C THR A 79 -12.79 15.37 -21.88
N TYR A 80 -13.26 16.54 -21.43
CA TYR A 80 -14.64 17.00 -21.63
C TYR A 80 -14.81 17.94 -22.84
N ALA A 81 -13.72 18.35 -23.52
CA ALA A 81 -13.79 19.29 -24.64
C ALA A 81 -14.60 18.78 -25.85
N LYS A 82 -14.76 17.46 -25.99
CA LYS A 82 -15.57 16.83 -27.05
C LYS A 82 -17.01 16.53 -26.62
N GLU A 83 -17.36 16.73 -25.36
CA GLU A 83 -18.74 16.63 -24.95
C GLU A 83 -19.50 17.84 -25.49
N ALA A 84 -20.46 17.59 -26.39
CA ALA A 84 -21.40 18.62 -26.82
C ALA A 84 -22.11 19.19 -25.58
N PRO A 85 -22.42 20.51 -25.54
CA PRO A 85 -23.23 21.06 -24.46
C PRO A 85 -24.53 20.27 -24.41
N LYS A 86 -24.71 19.46 -23.37
CA LYS A 86 -25.98 18.79 -23.13
C LYS A 86 -27.00 19.91 -22.93
N THR A 87 -27.92 20.05 -23.88
CA THR A 87 -29.15 20.80 -23.66
C THR A 87 -29.80 20.19 -22.42
N GLU A 88 -29.75 20.92 -21.32
CA GLU A 88 -30.42 20.53 -20.09
C GLU A 88 -31.93 20.61 -20.33
N GLU A 89 -32.51 19.53 -20.87
CA GLU A 89 -33.94 19.32 -20.79
C GLU A 89 -34.28 19.14 -19.31
N LYS A 90 -34.86 20.19 -18.71
CA LYS A 90 -35.37 20.14 -17.35
C LYS A 90 -36.58 19.20 -17.32
N VAL A 91 -36.32 17.93 -17.03
CA VAL A 91 -37.35 16.93 -16.78
C VAL A 91 -37.67 16.95 -15.28
N SER A 92 -38.95 17.10 -14.92
CA SER A 92 -39.39 16.93 -13.54
C SER A 92 -39.22 15.47 -13.11
N VAL A 93 -38.25 15.20 -12.23
CA VAL A 93 -37.92 13.85 -11.75
C VAL A 93 -38.89 13.48 -10.62
N LYS A 94 -39.73 12.44 -10.82
CA LYS A 94 -40.42 11.76 -9.72
C LYS A 94 -39.36 11.18 -8.76
N ALA A 95 -39.61 11.24 -7.45
CA ALA A 95 -38.75 10.64 -6.43
C ALA A 95 -38.31 9.24 -6.88
N HIS A 96 -37.01 9.11 -7.09
CA HIS A 96 -36.33 8.03 -7.77
C HIS A 96 -36.61 6.69 -7.09
N GLU A 97 -37.08 5.68 -7.85
CA GLU A 97 -37.03 4.29 -7.41
C GLU A 97 -35.65 3.73 -7.71
N ARG A 98 -34.96 3.34 -6.63
CA ARG A 98 -33.63 2.73 -6.69
C ARG A 98 -33.78 1.23 -6.97
N VAL A 99 -33.25 0.76 -8.10
CA VAL A 99 -33.03 -0.68 -8.29
C VAL A 99 -32.06 -1.14 -7.22
N LYS A 100 -32.47 -2.12 -6.38
CA LYS A 100 -31.59 -2.72 -5.37
C LYS A 100 -30.39 -3.35 -6.07
N ARG A 101 -29.26 -2.63 -6.09
CA ARG A 101 -27.94 -3.20 -6.39
C ARG A 101 -27.48 -3.99 -5.17
N GLY A 102 -27.98 -5.21 -5.06
CA GLY A 102 -27.44 -6.23 -4.17
C GLY A 102 -26.72 -7.31 -4.99
N PRO A 103 -25.93 -8.18 -4.34
CA PRO A 103 -25.42 -9.39 -4.98
C PRO A 103 -26.58 -10.17 -5.62
N LYS A 104 -26.33 -10.84 -6.74
CA LYS A 104 -27.32 -11.76 -7.32
C LYS A 104 -27.61 -12.84 -6.26
N PRO A 105 -28.89 -13.14 -5.96
CA PRO A 105 -29.23 -14.20 -5.02
C PRO A 105 -28.63 -15.53 -5.49
N ILE A 106 -28.21 -16.37 -4.55
CA ILE A 106 -27.69 -17.70 -4.85
C ILE A 106 -28.83 -18.53 -5.46
N PRO A 107 -28.61 -19.23 -6.60
CA PRO A 107 -29.62 -20.07 -7.22
C PRO A 107 -30.24 -21.08 -6.24
N ASN A 108 -31.55 -21.29 -6.34
CA ASN A 108 -32.29 -22.20 -5.46
C ASN A 108 -32.00 -23.69 -5.73
N ASP A 109 -31.27 -24.00 -6.82
CA ASP A 109 -30.97 -25.37 -7.24
C ASP A 109 -29.83 -26.02 -6.42
N ILE A 110 -29.15 -25.25 -5.56
CA ILE A 110 -28.04 -25.70 -4.72
C ILE A 110 -28.58 -26.07 -3.33
N PRO A 111 -28.17 -27.21 -2.73
CA PRO A 111 -28.61 -27.57 -1.38
C PRO A 111 -28.14 -26.51 -0.35
N ARG A 112 -29.09 -26.05 0.47
CA ARG A 112 -28.86 -25.06 1.55
C ARG A 112 -28.81 -25.77 2.90
N VAL A 113 -27.93 -25.30 3.79
CA VAL A 113 -27.84 -25.76 5.18
C VAL A 113 -27.95 -24.54 6.09
N ASP A 114 -29.00 -24.50 6.91
CA ASP A 114 -29.23 -23.40 7.85
C ASP A 114 -28.39 -23.60 9.12
N ILE A 115 -27.54 -22.63 9.45
CA ILE A 115 -26.73 -22.63 10.67
C ILE A 115 -27.15 -21.43 11.53
N VAL A 116 -27.96 -21.69 12.55
CA VAL A 116 -28.42 -20.65 13.48
C VAL A 116 -27.32 -20.41 14.53
N SER A 117 -26.80 -19.18 14.59
CA SER A 117 -25.83 -18.75 15.61
C SER A 117 -26.55 -17.94 16.69
N GLU A 118 -26.97 -18.59 17.77
CA GLU A 118 -27.59 -17.92 18.91
C GLU A 118 -26.56 -17.56 19.99
N CYS A 119 -26.70 -16.40 20.61
CA CYS A 119 -25.93 -16.05 21.80
C CYS A 119 -26.28 -17.00 22.95
N SER A 120 -25.32 -17.25 23.83
CA SER A 120 -25.53 -18.09 25.01
C SER A 120 -26.58 -17.48 25.96
N LEU A 121 -27.19 -18.30 26.82
CA LEU A 121 -28.22 -17.83 27.77
C LEU A 121 -27.69 -16.74 28.71
N GLU A 122 -26.40 -16.81 29.07
CA GLU A 122 -25.74 -15.82 29.92
C GLU A 122 -25.70 -14.44 29.24
N GLU A 123 -25.38 -14.40 27.94
CA GLU A 123 -25.34 -13.16 27.14
C GLU A 123 -26.74 -12.60 26.85
N ARG A 124 -27.75 -13.47 26.75
CA ARG A 124 -29.17 -13.09 26.56
C ARG A 124 -29.82 -12.58 27.85
N THR A 125 -29.19 -12.77 29.00
CA THR A 125 -29.71 -12.35 30.30
C THR A 125 -29.30 -10.91 30.61
N CYS A 126 -30.27 -10.06 31.00
CA CYS A 126 -29.96 -8.70 31.39
C CYS A 126 -29.20 -8.65 32.73
N PRO A 127 -28.02 -8.01 32.82
CA PRO A 127 -27.23 -7.97 34.05
C PRO A 127 -27.88 -7.15 35.18
N HIS A 128 -28.87 -6.30 34.87
CA HIS A 128 -29.51 -5.42 35.85
C HIS A 128 -30.82 -6.00 36.42
N CYS A 129 -31.58 -6.76 35.64
CA CYS A 129 -32.90 -7.29 36.05
C CYS A 129 -33.03 -8.81 35.94
N GLY A 130 -32.03 -9.51 35.39
CA GLY A 130 -32.04 -10.97 35.25
C GLY A 130 -33.07 -11.52 34.25
N ALA A 131 -33.85 -10.66 33.59
CA ALA A 131 -34.79 -11.07 32.57
C ALA A 131 -34.09 -11.42 31.26
N LEU A 132 -34.63 -12.40 30.55
CA LEU A 132 -34.22 -12.75 29.19
C LEU A 132 -34.61 -11.61 28.24
N ARG A 133 -33.65 -11.16 27.43
CA ARG A 133 -33.89 -10.16 26.39
C ARG A 133 -34.75 -10.77 25.28
N PRO A 134 -35.80 -10.06 24.80
CA PRO A 134 -36.57 -10.52 23.65
C PRO A 134 -35.71 -10.55 22.39
N GLU A 135 -36.06 -11.39 21.44
CA GLU A 135 -35.44 -11.42 20.12
C GLU A 135 -35.80 -10.16 19.34
N ILE A 136 -34.79 -9.43 18.84
CA ILE A 136 -34.98 -8.20 18.08
C ILE A 136 -34.11 -8.26 16.82
N GLY A 137 -34.76 -8.49 15.69
CA GLY A 137 -34.11 -8.56 14.39
C GLY A 137 -33.32 -9.86 14.19
N GLU A 138 -33.28 -10.31 12.94
CA GLU A 138 -32.48 -11.44 12.50
C GLU A 138 -31.63 -10.97 11.32
N GLU A 139 -30.33 -11.21 11.38
CA GLU A 139 -29.41 -10.95 10.27
C GLU A 139 -29.12 -12.27 9.55
N VAL A 140 -29.69 -12.45 8.37
CA VAL A 140 -29.48 -13.64 7.54
C VAL A 140 -28.45 -13.34 6.45
N ARG A 141 -27.44 -14.20 6.32
CA ARG A 141 -26.45 -14.15 5.24
C ARG A 141 -26.33 -15.51 4.58
N GLU A 142 -26.28 -15.51 3.26
CA GLU A 142 -25.99 -16.71 2.46
C GLU A 142 -24.54 -16.67 1.96
N GLU A 143 -23.83 -17.79 2.07
CA GLU A 143 -22.45 -17.98 1.59
C GLU A 143 -22.37 -19.28 0.77
N LEU A 144 -21.55 -19.29 -0.30
CA LEU A 144 -21.30 -20.46 -1.16
C LEU A 144 -19.86 -20.95 -0.99
#